data_AF-A0A0G4MR41-F1
#
_entry.id   AF-A0A0G4MR41-F1
#
_cell.length_a   1.000
_cell.length_b   1.000
_cell.length_c   1.000
_cell.angle_alpha   90.00
_cell.angle_beta   90.00
_cell.angle_gamma   90.00
#
_symmetry.space_group_name_H-M   'P 1'
#
loop_
_entity.id
_entity.type
_entity.pdbx_description
1 polymer ?
#
loop_
_entity_poly.entity_id
_entity_poly.type
_entity_poly.pdbx_seq_one_letter_code
_entity_poly.pdbx_strand_id
1 'polypeptide(L)' 'VGVTGKYGTRYGASLRKQVKKMEISQHAKYTCTFCGKPTVKRHST' A
#
# COMPACT_ATOMS: atom_id res chain seq x y z
N VAL A 1 -3.03 3.08 13.04
CA VAL A 1 -1.98 2.24 12.41
C VAL A 1 -2.34 1.71 11.02
N GLY A 2 -3.62 1.54 10.66
CA GLY A 2 -4.01 1.20 9.28
C GLY A 2 -3.34 -0.10 8.81
N VAL A 3 -2.87 -0.13 7.55
CA VAL A 3 -2.19 -1.29 6.96
C VAL A 3 -0.96 -1.75 7.76
N THR A 4 -0.24 -0.84 8.44
CA THR A 4 0.90 -1.19 9.31
C THR A 4 0.49 -1.66 10.71
N GLY A 5 -0.81 -1.85 10.96
CA GLY A 5 -1.33 -2.46 12.18
C GLY A 5 -0.89 -3.91 12.38
N LYS A 6 -0.66 -4.65 11.28
CA LYS A 6 -0.15 -6.04 11.30
C LYS A 6 1.20 -6.20 12.02
N TYR A 7 1.95 -5.12 12.18
CA TYR A 7 3.24 -5.14 12.87
C TYR A 7 3.11 -4.98 14.40
N GLY A 8 1.95 -4.58 14.91
CA GLY A 8 1.72 -4.35 16.34
C GLY A 8 2.61 -3.24 16.91
N THR A 9 3.21 -3.50 18.07
CA THR A 9 4.15 -2.59 18.76
C THR A 9 5.57 -2.64 18.20
N ARG A 10 5.88 -3.59 17.31
CA ARG A 10 7.22 -3.80 16.77
C ARG A 10 7.69 -2.67 15.84
N TYR A 11 9.00 -2.55 15.69
CA TYR A 11 9.72 -1.66 14.75
C TYR A 11 9.58 -0.15 14.96
N GLY A 12 8.84 0.31 15.97
CA GLY A 12 8.73 1.73 16.30
C GLY A 12 7.83 2.53 15.35
N ALA A 13 7.57 3.81 15.69
CA ALA A 13 6.60 4.63 14.95
C ALA A 13 7.17 5.19 13.63
N SER A 14 8.45 5.56 13.59
CA SER A 14 9.07 6.18 12.40
C SER A 14 9.06 5.23 11.19
N LEU A 15 9.58 4.02 11.37
CA LEU A 15 9.62 2.99 10.31
C LEU A 15 8.21 2.63 9.83
N ARG A 16 7.26 2.43 10.75
CA ARG A 16 5.87 2.11 10.38
C ARG A 16 5.18 3.25 9.63
N LYS A 17 5.51 4.53 9.89
CA LYS A 17 4.97 5.66 9.12
C LYS A 17 5.49 5.66 7.68
N GLN A 18 6.77 5.33 7.47
CA GLN A 18 7.36 5.22 6.13
C GLN A 18 6.75 4.05 5.35
N VAL A 19 6.72 2.85 5.94
CA VAL A 19 6.14 1.65 5.31
C VAL A 19 4.67 1.84 4.98
N LYS A 20 3.91 2.52 5.83
CA LYS A 20 2.48 2.81 5.58
C LYS A 20 2.27 3.52 4.23
N LYS A 21 3.13 4.49 3.86
CA LYS A 21 3.00 5.20 2.58
C LYS A 21 3.22 4.25 1.40
N MET A 22 4.24 3.40 1.48
CA MET A 22 4.59 2.43 0.44
C MET A 22 3.54 1.31 0.30
N GLU A 23 3.00 0.81 1.42
CA GLU A 23 1.96 -0.22 1.37
C GLU A 23 0.64 0.32 0.81
N ILE A 24 0.28 1.58 1.10
CA ILE A 24 -0.93 2.19 0.54
C ILE A 24 -0.81 2.30 -0.99
N SER A 25 0.32 2.76 -1.52
CA SER A 25 0.50 2.84 -2.97
C SER A 25 0.53 1.45 -3.62
N GLN A 26 1.22 0.49 -3.02
CA GLN A 26 1.29 -0.87 -3.57
C GLN A 26 -0.09 -1.56 -3.65
N HIS A 27 -0.94 -1.38 -2.63
CA HIS A 27 -2.27 -2.03 -2.58
C HIS A 27 -3.38 -1.20 -3.24
N ALA A 28 -3.06 -0.01 -3.74
CA ALA A 28 -4.03 0.84 -4.43
C ALA A 28 -4.51 0.17 -5.74
N LYS A 29 -5.75 0.50 -6.12
CA LYS A 29 -6.23 0.24 -7.48
C LYS A 29 -5.94 1.47 -8.33
N TYR A 30 -5.40 1.25 -9.51
CA TYR A 30 -5.10 2.31 -10.48
C TYR A 30 -6.02 2.21 -11.70
N THR A 31 -6.26 3.36 -12.33
CA THR A 31 -7.05 3.46 -13.57
C THR A 31 -6.29 2.82 -14.71
N CYS A 32 -6.93 1.88 -15.40
CA CYS A 32 -6.39 1.27 -16.61
C CYS A 32 -6.40 2.28 -17.76
N THR A 33 -5.25 2.50 -18.41
CA THR A 33 -5.13 3.40 -19.58
C THR A 33 -5.88 2.88 -20.81
N PHE A 34 -6.20 1.58 -20.87
CA PHE A 34 -6.91 0.97 -22.00
C PHE A 34 -8.43 1.05 -21.85
N CYS A 35 -8.97 0.69 -20.68
CA CYS A 35 -10.42 0.58 -20.47
C CYS A 35 -11.01 1.62 -19.53
N GLY A 36 -10.20 2.52 -18.94
CA GLY A 36 -10.62 3.60 -18.05
C GLY A 36 -11.14 3.17 -16.68
N LYS A 37 -11.18 1.86 -16.38
CA LYS A 37 -11.70 1.34 -15.10
C LYS A 37 -10.58 1.26 -14.04
N PRO A 38 -10.88 1.51 -12.75
CA PRO A 38 -9.93 1.40 -11.65
C PRO A 38 -9.73 -0.06 -11.21
N THR A 39 -9.14 -0.87 -12.09
CA THR A 39 -8.97 -2.32 -11.89
C THR A 39 -7.52 -2.77 -11.83
N VAL A 40 -6.55 -1.90 -12.18
CA VAL A 40 -5.13 -2.27 -12.22
C VAL A 40 -4.58 -2.41 -10.79
N LYS A 41 -3.84 -3.49 -10.54
CA LYS A 41 -3.13 -3.76 -9.28
C LYS A 41 -1.72 -4.29 -9.59
N ARG A 42 -0.78 -4.09 -8.66
CA ARG A 42 0.58 -4.66 -8.76
C ARG A 42 0.54 -6.17 -8.49
N HIS A 43 1.08 -6.98 -9.41
CA HIS A 43 1.14 -8.45 -9.29
C HIS A 43 2.48 -8.95 -8.75
N SER A 44 3.59 -8.41 -9.26
CA SER A 44 4.95 -8.77 -8.86
C SER A 44 5.76 -7.51 -8.53
N THR A 45 6.87 -7.70 -7.81
CA THR A 45 7.79 -6.62 -7.49
C THR A 45 8.54 -6.12 -8.70
#